data_AF-A0A2V7IE67-F1
#
_entry.id   AF-A0A2V7IE67-F1
#
_cell.length_a   1.000
_cell.length_b   1.000
_cell.length_c   1.000
_cell.angle_alpha   90.00
_cell.angle_beta   90.00
_cell.angle_gamma   90.00
#
_symmetry.space_group_name_H-M   'P 1'
#
loop_
_entity.id
_entity.type
_entity.pdbx_description
1 polymer ?
#
loop_
_entity_poly.entity_id
_entity_poly.type
_entity_poly.pdbx_seq_one_letter_code
_entity_poly.pdbx_strand_id
1 'polypeptide(L)'
;MPDAIKTLSSQLAQDPDSLVFLRLGELLRQKGQLDTAHRVALTGLERHPHLPDAHDLYARILADKHDYERAFDEWDMALRIAPDHVGALKGLAFLYFKVGDVQQAAAHLEAAQRAAPDDPGVAQALAMARGGGPGGGGAEAGAGGRGTEPLTEPEPIAPAAQPLEEARVFAGLEGAQEGLLLLDASGRVLGGALKDPTGQDVTDAVAAYLAGVSQEAARTVKLLGLGRWTGLAAEGTLGHVHLAPPTSDALLLVVRDRAVPMGRLAIIAQRAALAARRWLEAHA
;
A
#
# COMPACT_ATOMS: atom_id res chain seq x y z
N MET A 1 -5.01 12.35 -32.38
CA MET A 1 -4.78 11.99 -30.96
C MET A 1 -4.05 13.09 -30.18
N PRO A 2 -2.96 13.72 -30.68
CA PRO A 2 -2.34 14.88 -30.01
C PRO A 2 -3.29 16.07 -29.84
N ASP A 3 -4.21 16.24 -30.80
CA ASP A 3 -5.17 17.35 -30.80
C ASP A 3 -6.13 17.32 -29.62
N ALA A 4 -6.54 16.14 -29.14
CA ALA A 4 -7.50 16.03 -28.05
C ALA A 4 -6.95 16.55 -26.72
N ILE A 5 -5.69 16.22 -26.39
CA ILE A 5 -5.03 16.76 -25.18
C ILE A 5 -4.91 18.27 -25.29
N LYS A 6 -4.44 18.77 -26.45
CA LYS A 6 -4.29 20.21 -26.68
C LYS A 6 -5.63 20.96 -26.55
N THR A 7 -6.70 20.41 -27.12
CA THR A 7 -8.05 20.98 -27.02
C THR A 7 -8.54 20.99 -25.57
N LEU A 8 -8.44 19.87 -24.84
CA LEU A 8 -8.88 19.78 -23.46
C LEU A 8 -8.05 20.69 -22.53
N SER A 9 -6.73 20.78 -22.73
CA SER A 9 -5.87 21.71 -22.00
C SER A 9 -6.22 23.17 -22.29
N SER A 10 -6.53 23.51 -23.55
CA SER A 10 -6.98 24.85 -23.90
C SER A 10 -8.33 25.20 -23.27
N GLN A 11 -9.25 24.23 -23.19
CA GLN A 11 -10.54 24.41 -22.51
C GLN A 11 -10.34 24.64 -21.01
N LEU A 12 -9.48 23.84 -20.36
CA LEU A 12 -9.16 24.03 -18.95
C LEU A 12 -8.48 25.37 -18.67
N ALA A 13 -7.64 25.84 -19.60
CA ALA A 13 -7.00 27.15 -19.47
C ALA A 13 -7.98 28.33 -19.61
N GLN A 14 -9.06 28.16 -20.40
CA GLN A 14 -10.11 29.15 -20.57
C GLN A 14 -11.07 29.17 -19.37
N ASP A 15 -11.38 28.00 -18.82
CA ASP A 15 -12.21 27.84 -17.63
C ASP A 15 -11.56 26.84 -16.65
N PRO A 16 -10.71 27.33 -15.73
CA PRO A 16 -10.04 26.50 -14.75
C PRO A 16 -10.96 25.80 -13.76
N ASP A 17 -12.19 26.28 -13.58
CA ASP A 17 -13.19 25.68 -12.69
C ASP A 17 -14.06 24.63 -13.41
N SER A 18 -13.93 24.47 -14.72
CA SER A 18 -14.67 23.46 -15.47
C SER A 18 -14.25 22.03 -15.12
N LEU A 19 -15.20 21.08 -15.21
CA LEU A 19 -14.95 19.65 -15.00
C LEU A 19 -14.13 18.98 -16.11
N VAL A 20 -13.63 19.74 -17.09
CA VAL A 20 -12.84 19.22 -18.21
C VAL A 20 -11.53 18.57 -17.74
N PHE A 21 -11.03 18.96 -16.55
CA PHE A 21 -9.86 18.36 -15.93
C PHE A 21 -10.03 16.84 -15.72
N LEU A 22 -11.26 16.36 -15.48
CA LEU A 22 -11.51 14.92 -15.30
C LEU A 22 -11.15 14.16 -16.58
N ARG A 23 -11.63 14.66 -17.72
CA ARG A 23 -11.40 14.04 -19.02
C ARG A 23 -9.94 14.20 -19.48
N LEU A 24 -9.34 15.35 -19.21
CA LEU A 24 -7.92 15.59 -19.48
C LEU A 24 -7.03 14.67 -18.66
N GLY A 25 -7.25 14.61 -17.34
CA GLY A 25 -6.51 13.76 -16.42
C GLY A 25 -6.62 12.28 -16.77
N GLU A 26 -7.83 11.79 -17.07
CA GLU A 26 -8.01 10.40 -17.50
C GLU A 26 -7.30 10.10 -18.83
N LEU A 27 -7.38 11.01 -19.80
CA LEU A 27 -6.67 10.83 -21.08
C LEU A 27 -5.14 10.82 -20.89
N LEU A 28 -4.61 11.69 -20.03
CA LEU A 28 -3.19 11.72 -19.69
C LEU A 28 -2.76 10.44 -18.96
N ARG A 29 -3.58 9.95 -18.02
CA ARG A 29 -3.37 8.68 -17.30
C ARG A 29 -3.29 7.51 -18.28
N GLN A 30 -4.26 7.37 -19.18
CA GLN A 30 -4.28 6.33 -20.22
C GLN A 30 -3.08 6.40 -21.18
N LYS A 31 -2.47 7.58 -21.35
CA LYS A 31 -1.24 7.76 -22.14
C LYS A 31 0.04 7.54 -21.35
N GLY A 32 -0.05 7.15 -20.07
CA GLY A 32 1.10 6.95 -19.19
C GLY A 32 1.79 8.25 -18.77
N GLN A 33 1.20 9.41 -19.04
CA GLN A 33 1.75 10.71 -18.63
C GLN A 33 1.38 11.02 -17.18
N LEU A 34 1.77 10.12 -16.26
CA LEU A 34 1.27 10.08 -14.89
C LEU A 34 1.60 11.34 -14.09
N ASP A 35 2.77 11.96 -14.29
CA ASP A 35 3.12 13.20 -13.59
C ASP A 35 2.28 14.40 -14.03
N THR A 36 1.97 14.49 -15.33
CA THR A 36 1.08 15.54 -15.84
C THR A 36 -0.36 15.28 -15.42
N ALA A 37 -0.81 14.02 -15.49
CA ALA A 37 -2.13 13.61 -15.00
C ALA A 37 -2.30 13.96 -13.52
N HIS A 38 -1.30 13.65 -12.70
CA HIS A 38 -1.29 13.96 -11.27
C HIS A 38 -1.46 15.46 -11.01
N ARG A 39 -0.71 16.33 -11.71
CA ARG A 39 -0.85 17.78 -11.56
C ARG A 39 -2.25 18.26 -11.95
N VAL A 40 -2.77 17.81 -13.09
CA VAL A 40 -4.11 18.21 -13.56
C VAL A 40 -5.20 17.75 -12.60
N ALA A 41 -5.15 16.50 -12.15
CA ALA A 41 -6.13 15.95 -11.22
C ALA A 41 -6.06 16.65 -9.85
N LEU A 42 -4.86 16.90 -9.32
CA LEU A 42 -4.70 17.59 -8.03
C LEU A 42 -5.25 19.02 -8.07
N THR A 43 -4.91 19.81 -9.11
CA THR A 43 -5.47 21.16 -9.25
C THR A 43 -6.99 21.15 -9.43
N GLY A 44 -7.53 20.17 -10.15
CA GLY A 44 -8.98 20.00 -10.27
C GLY A 44 -9.64 19.62 -8.94
N LEU A 45 -9.00 18.74 -8.16
CA LEU A 45 -9.46 18.32 -6.84
C LEU A 45 -9.44 19.48 -5.83
N GLU A 46 -8.41 20.31 -5.86
CA GLU A 46 -8.31 21.52 -5.02
C GLU A 46 -9.48 22.49 -5.27
N ARG A 47 -9.97 22.57 -6.52
CA ARG A 47 -11.12 23.39 -6.89
C ARG A 47 -12.45 22.70 -6.59
N HIS A 48 -12.49 21.38 -6.65
CA HIS A 48 -13.68 20.56 -6.48
C HIS A 48 -13.50 19.49 -5.38
N PRO A 49 -13.25 19.89 -4.11
CA PRO A 49 -12.91 18.95 -3.03
C PRO A 49 -14.07 18.07 -2.57
N HIS A 50 -15.28 18.28 -3.11
CA HIS A 50 -16.47 17.50 -2.80
C HIS A 50 -17.00 16.75 -4.03
N LEU A 51 -16.20 16.65 -5.09
CA LEU A 51 -16.57 15.91 -6.29
C LEU A 51 -16.01 14.48 -6.21
N PRO A 52 -16.85 13.43 -6.09
CA PRO A 52 -16.35 12.06 -5.92
C PRO A 52 -15.56 11.57 -7.14
N ASP A 53 -15.93 11.99 -8.36
CA ASP A 53 -15.19 11.67 -9.58
C ASP A 53 -13.76 12.24 -9.59
N ALA A 54 -13.52 13.37 -8.91
CA ALA A 54 -12.19 13.97 -8.80
C ALA A 54 -11.28 13.12 -7.91
N HIS A 55 -11.81 12.70 -6.75
CA HIS A 55 -11.14 11.77 -5.85
C HIS A 55 -10.86 10.44 -6.53
N ASP A 56 -11.84 9.84 -7.21
CA ASP A 56 -11.65 8.58 -7.94
C ASP A 56 -10.61 8.68 -9.07
N LEU A 57 -10.61 9.76 -9.86
CA LEU A 57 -9.58 9.99 -10.87
C LEU A 57 -8.19 10.10 -10.23
N TYR A 58 -8.08 10.87 -9.15
CA TYR A 58 -6.81 11.07 -8.47
C TYR A 58 -6.29 9.76 -7.87
N ALA A 59 -7.17 8.99 -7.22
CA ALA A 59 -6.87 7.65 -6.71
C ALA A 59 -6.37 6.69 -7.80
N ARG A 60 -7.03 6.66 -8.97
CA ARG A 60 -6.58 5.85 -10.12
C ARG A 60 -5.17 6.24 -10.60
N ILE A 61 -4.87 7.54 -10.66
CA ILE A 61 -3.54 8.03 -11.01
C ILE A 61 -2.50 7.63 -9.96
N LEU A 62 -2.83 7.73 -8.67
CA LEU A 62 -1.96 7.29 -7.57
C LEU A 62 -1.70 5.77 -7.62
N ALA A 63 -2.73 4.98 -7.90
CA ALA A 63 -2.62 3.53 -8.06
C ALA A 63 -1.71 3.14 -9.24
N ASP A 64 -1.82 3.82 -10.38
CA ASP A 64 -0.91 3.61 -11.53
C ASP A 64 0.55 4.00 -11.18
N LYS A 65 0.72 4.98 -10.28
CA LYS A 65 2.01 5.35 -9.70
C LYS A 65 2.46 4.44 -8.54
N HIS A 66 1.69 3.38 -8.23
CA HIS A 66 1.94 2.43 -7.16
C HIS A 66 1.90 3.05 -5.75
N ASP A 67 1.29 4.22 -5.60
CA ASP A 67 1.04 4.90 -4.32
C ASP A 67 -0.32 4.44 -3.75
N TYR A 68 -0.38 3.16 -3.40
CA TYR A 68 -1.64 2.49 -3.03
C TYR A 68 -2.23 2.99 -1.70
N GLU A 69 -1.40 3.48 -0.79
CA GLU A 69 -1.84 4.07 0.48
C GLU A 69 -2.68 5.32 0.21
N ARG A 70 -2.15 6.24 -0.58
CA ARG A 70 -2.89 7.47 -0.93
C ARG A 70 -4.04 7.19 -1.88
N ALA A 71 -3.92 6.20 -2.77
CA ALA A 71 -5.04 5.78 -3.59
C ALA A 71 -6.22 5.26 -2.75
N PHE A 72 -5.94 4.49 -1.67
CA PHE A 72 -6.97 4.04 -0.74
C PHE A 72 -7.71 5.23 -0.14
N ASP A 73 -6.98 6.25 0.32
CA ASP A 73 -7.54 7.42 1.00
C ASP A 73 -8.49 8.22 0.11
N GLU A 74 -8.08 8.42 -1.14
CA GLU A 74 -8.87 9.16 -2.11
C GLU A 74 -10.13 8.36 -2.51
N TRP A 75 -10.04 7.04 -2.69
CA TRP A 75 -11.23 6.23 -2.90
C TRP A 75 -12.14 6.15 -1.68
N ASP A 76 -11.59 6.07 -0.46
CA ASP A 76 -12.38 6.16 0.78
C ASP A 76 -13.12 7.50 0.86
N MET A 77 -12.45 8.61 0.52
CA MET A 77 -13.07 9.93 0.48
C MET A 77 -14.19 10.00 -0.57
N ALA A 78 -13.98 9.44 -1.76
CA ALA A 78 -15.02 9.36 -2.78
C ALA A 78 -16.27 8.63 -2.26
N LEU A 79 -16.11 7.55 -1.48
CA LEU A 79 -17.22 6.81 -0.87
C LEU A 79 -17.86 7.52 0.32
N ARG A 80 -17.13 8.36 1.06
CA ARG A 80 -17.74 9.23 2.08
C ARG A 80 -18.64 10.28 1.45
N ILE A 81 -18.28 10.79 0.27
CA ILE A 81 -19.07 11.77 -0.47
C ILE A 81 -20.25 11.09 -1.19
N ALA A 82 -19.98 9.97 -1.87
CA ALA A 82 -20.96 9.20 -2.65
C ALA A 82 -20.78 7.69 -2.38
N PRO A 83 -21.53 7.11 -1.43
CA PRO A 83 -21.37 5.72 -1.00
C PRO A 83 -21.60 4.66 -2.09
N ASP A 84 -22.30 5.01 -3.16
CA ASP A 84 -22.60 4.17 -4.32
C ASP A 84 -21.68 4.44 -5.53
N HIS A 85 -20.60 5.22 -5.34
CA HIS A 85 -19.67 5.56 -6.41
C HIS A 85 -18.94 4.32 -6.94
N VAL A 86 -19.40 3.82 -8.09
CA VAL A 86 -18.97 2.55 -8.70
C VAL A 86 -17.46 2.50 -8.94
N GLY A 87 -16.86 3.58 -9.42
CA GLY A 87 -15.41 3.65 -9.68
C GLY A 87 -14.59 3.44 -8.41
N ALA A 88 -15.03 4.04 -7.30
CA ALA A 88 -14.33 3.98 -6.03
C ALA A 88 -14.51 2.62 -5.34
N LEU A 89 -15.71 2.04 -5.42
CA LEU A 89 -15.96 0.66 -4.96
C LEU A 89 -15.07 -0.35 -5.71
N LYS A 90 -14.94 -0.20 -7.04
CA LYS A 90 -14.02 -1.04 -7.84
C LYS A 90 -12.56 -0.79 -7.48
N GLY A 91 -12.18 0.46 -7.22
CA GLY A 91 -10.85 0.86 -6.79
C GLY A 91 -10.43 0.23 -5.46
N LEU A 92 -11.25 0.35 -4.42
CA LEU A 92 -11.00 -0.31 -3.14
C LEU A 92 -10.98 -1.84 -3.30
N ALA A 93 -11.91 -2.42 -4.06
CA ALA A 93 -11.90 -3.85 -4.31
C ALA A 93 -10.58 -4.32 -4.94
N PHE A 94 -10.04 -3.57 -5.90
CA PHE A 94 -8.74 -3.83 -6.50
C PHE A 94 -7.61 -3.81 -5.45
N LEU A 95 -7.61 -2.86 -4.51
CA LEU A 95 -6.61 -2.82 -3.44
C LEU A 95 -6.73 -4.00 -2.48
N TYR A 96 -7.96 -4.37 -2.09
CA TYR A 96 -8.19 -5.53 -1.24
C TYR A 96 -7.72 -6.83 -1.92
N PHE A 97 -7.93 -6.98 -3.23
CA PHE A 97 -7.34 -8.07 -4.00
C PHE A 97 -5.81 -8.07 -3.97
N LYS A 98 -5.16 -6.91 -4.08
CA LYS A 98 -3.69 -6.80 -4.04
C LYS A 98 -3.09 -7.25 -2.71
N VAL A 99 -3.80 -7.03 -1.61
CA VAL A 99 -3.38 -7.50 -0.27
C VAL A 99 -3.90 -8.90 0.07
N GLY A 100 -4.64 -9.54 -0.84
CA GLY A 100 -5.15 -10.90 -0.68
C GLY A 100 -6.43 -11.02 0.14
N ASP A 101 -7.06 -9.91 0.54
CA ASP A 101 -8.35 -9.91 1.24
C ASP A 101 -9.50 -9.98 0.24
N VAL A 102 -9.70 -11.19 -0.31
CA VAL A 102 -10.72 -11.47 -1.33
C VAL A 102 -12.14 -11.24 -0.79
N GLN A 103 -12.34 -11.38 0.53
CA GLN A 103 -13.65 -11.19 1.15
C GLN A 103 -14.08 -9.72 1.12
N GLN A 104 -13.19 -8.80 1.53
CA GLN A 104 -13.47 -7.36 1.42
C GLN A 104 -13.55 -6.91 -0.03
N ALA A 105 -12.72 -7.46 -0.91
CA ALA A 105 -12.83 -7.20 -2.34
C ALA A 105 -14.21 -7.57 -2.91
N ALA A 106 -14.72 -8.75 -2.56
CA ALA A 106 -16.05 -9.20 -2.95
C ALA A 106 -17.15 -8.30 -2.38
N ALA A 107 -17.07 -7.90 -1.11
CA ALA A 107 -18.06 -7.02 -0.47
C ALA A 107 -18.18 -5.66 -1.20
N HIS A 108 -17.06 -5.04 -1.56
CA HIS A 108 -17.07 -3.80 -2.34
C HIS A 108 -17.61 -4.00 -3.76
N LEU A 109 -17.29 -5.12 -4.41
CA LEU A 109 -17.83 -5.44 -5.74
C LEU A 109 -19.33 -5.74 -5.71
N GLU A 110 -19.84 -6.33 -4.64
CA GLU A 110 -21.29 -6.52 -4.43
C GLU A 110 -22.01 -5.19 -4.24
N ALA A 111 -21.40 -4.25 -3.53
CA ALA A 111 -21.91 -2.88 -3.46
C ALA A 111 -21.89 -2.20 -4.85
N ALA A 112 -20.80 -2.35 -5.61
CA ALA A 112 -20.70 -1.81 -6.96
C ALA A 112 -21.76 -2.42 -7.90
N GLN A 113 -22.04 -3.71 -7.76
CA GLN A 113 -23.02 -4.44 -8.56
C GLN A 113 -24.45 -3.99 -8.25
N ARG A 114 -24.73 -3.62 -7.00
CA ARG A 114 -26.01 -3.01 -6.62
C ARG A 114 -26.18 -1.61 -7.20
N ALA A 115 -25.12 -0.82 -7.23
CA ALA A 115 -25.12 0.54 -7.79
C ALA A 115 -25.19 0.55 -9.33
N ALA A 116 -24.52 -0.39 -10.00
CA ALA A 116 -24.55 -0.58 -11.45
C ALA A 116 -24.80 -2.05 -11.83
N PRO A 117 -26.09 -2.49 -11.85
CA PRO A 117 -26.46 -3.87 -12.18
C PRO A 117 -25.97 -4.35 -13.54
N ASP A 118 -25.84 -3.44 -14.50
CA ASP A 118 -25.50 -3.75 -15.89
C ASP A 118 -24.03 -3.51 -16.24
N ASP A 119 -23.15 -3.21 -15.27
CA ASP A 119 -21.69 -3.08 -15.54
C ASP A 119 -21.05 -4.47 -15.65
N PRO A 120 -20.68 -4.95 -16.86
CA PRO A 120 -20.09 -6.27 -17.04
C PRO A 120 -18.71 -6.39 -16.38
N GLY A 121 -17.99 -5.27 -16.21
CA GLY A 121 -16.70 -5.25 -15.54
C GLY A 121 -16.84 -5.53 -14.04
N VAL A 122 -17.91 -5.04 -13.41
CA VAL A 122 -18.20 -5.37 -12.00
C VAL A 122 -18.59 -6.83 -11.87
N ALA A 123 -19.48 -7.33 -12.74
CA ALA A 123 -19.91 -8.72 -12.73
C ALA A 123 -18.72 -9.69 -12.91
N GLN A 124 -17.80 -9.38 -13.83
CA GLN A 124 -16.59 -10.17 -14.07
C GLN A 124 -15.63 -10.14 -12.87
N ALA A 125 -15.37 -8.96 -12.30
CA ALA A 125 -14.51 -8.83 -11.13
C ALA A 125 -15.08 -9.58 -9.91
N LEU A 126 -16.41 -9.54 -9.71
CA LEU A 126 -17.08 -10.25 -8.62
C LEU A 126 -17.02 -11.78 -8.82
N ALA A 127 -17.17 -12.25 -10.06
CA ALA A 127 -17.00 -13.66 -10.38
C ALA A 127 -15.55 -14.12 -10.12
N MET A 128 -14.55 -13.30 -10.44
CA MET A 128 -13.15 -13.56 -10.10
C MET A 128 -12.93 -13.60 -8.59
N ALA A 129 -13.55 -12.69 -7.82
CA ALA A 129 -13.47 -12.67 -6.36
C ALA A 129 -14.02 -13.96 -5.74
N ARG A 130 -15.19 -14.40 -6.22
CA ARG A 130 -15.85 -15.60 -5.70
C ARG A 130 -15.25 -16.90 -6.20
N GLY A 131 -14.70 -16.91 -7.41
CA GLY A 131 -14.03 -18.06 -8.02
C GLY A 131 -12.59 -18.27 -7.52
N GLY A 132 -11.96 -17.20 -7.01
CA GLY A 132 -10.66 -17.24 -6.35
C GLY A 132 -10.75 -17.66 -4.88
N GLY A 133 -11.03 -18.94 -4.62
CA GLY A 133 -10.80 -19.54 -3.30
C GLY A 133 -9.31 -19.45 -2.89
N PRO A 134 -8.98 -19.59 -1.58
CA PRO A 134 -7.67 -19.25 -1.05
C PRO A 134 -6.59 -20.23 -1.58
N GLY A 135 -5.81 -19.81 -2.57
CA GLY A 135 -4.72 -20.64 -3.10
C GLY A 135 -4.06 -20.21 -4.42
N GLY A 136 -4.34 -19.02 -4.96
CA GLY A 136 -3.95 -18.66 -6.33
C GLY A 136 -2.75 -17.72 -6.46
N GLY A 137 -1.53 -18.26 -6.33
CA GLY A 137 -0.39 -17.87 -7.18
C GLY A 137 0.24 -16.49 -6.99
N GLY A 138 1.35 -16.47 -6.24
CA GLY A 138 2.36 -15.43 -6.40
C GLY A 138 2.86 -15.39 -7.84
N ALA A 139 2.78 -14.23 -8.47
CA ALA A 139 3.38 -14.00 -9.77
C ALA A 139 4.83 -13.55 -9.58
N GLU A 140 5.74 -14.52 -9.67
CA GLU A 140 7.14 -14.28 -10.03
C GLU A 140 7.20 -13.66 -11.42
N ALA A 141 7.94 -12.54 -11.55
CA ALA A 141 8.39 -12.02 -12.84
C ALA A 141 9.92 -12.10 -12.85
N GLY A 142 10.45 -13.04 -13.63
CA GLY A 142 11.86 -13.29 -13.80
C GLY A 142 12.57 -12.28 -14.71
N ALA A 143 13.81 -12.01 -14.31
CA ALA A 143 15.05 -11.90 -15.08
C ALA A 143 15.10 -11.08 -16.38
N GLY A 144 16.06 -10.14 -16.39
CA GLY A 144 16.77 -9.74 -17.61
C GLY A 144 17.71 -8.54 -17.41
N GLY A 145 19.02 -8.76 -17.62
CA GLY A 145 19.96 -7.68 -18.02
C GLY A 145 21.23 -7.53 -17.20
N ARG A 146 22.29 -8.25 -17.60
CA ARG A 146 23.68 -8.00 -17.17
C ARG A 146 24.20 -6.68 -17.74
N GLY A 147 24.93 -5.92 -16.93
CA GLY A 147 25.82 -4.84 -17.36
C GLY A 147 26.96 -4.71 -16.35
N THR A 148 28.14 -5.15 -16.72
CA THR A 148 29.39 -5.06 -15.95
C THR A 148 30.07 -3.73 -16.23
N GLU A 149 30.37 -2.95 -15.18
CA GLU A 149 31.36 -1.87 -15.23
C GLU A 149 32.25 -1.86 -13.98
N PRO A 150 33.49 -1.36 -14.07
CA PRO A 150 34.62 -1.86 -13.29
C PRO A 150 34.81 -1.22 -11.92
N LEU A 151 35.48 -1.99 -11.05
CA LEU A 151 35.87 -1.68 -9.68
C LEU A 151 36.84 -0.48 -9.61
N THR A 152 36.54 0.48 -8.74
CA THR A 152 37.47 1.53 -8.29
C THR A 152 37.94 1.20 -6.86
N GLU A 153 39.23 1.39 -6.61
CA GLU A 153 39.97 1.01 -5.40
C GLU A 153 39.49 1.71 -4.10
N PRO A 154 39.73 1.11 -2.91
CA PRO A 154 39.09 1.50 -1.66
C PRO A 154 39.76 2.71 -0.99
N GLU A 155 38.97 3.71 -0.62
CA GLU A 155 39.36 4.80 0.28
C GLU A 155 39.38 4.34 1.76
N PRO A 156 40.22 4.98 2.61
CA PRO A 156 40.65 4.43 3.90
C PRO A 156 39.58 4.46 4.99
N ILE A 157 39.70 3.48 5.89
CA ILE A 157 38.81 3.17 7.02
C ILE A 157 38.70 4.34 7.99
N ALA A 158 37.49 4.91 8.09
CA ALA A 158 37.07 5.81 9.16
C ALA A 158 36.40 5.01 10.30
N PRO A 159 36.50 5.45 11.57
CA PRO A 159 36.22 4.62 12.73
C PRO A 159 34.73 4.54 13.10
N ALA A 160 34.39 3.41 13.72
CA ALA A 160 33.21 3.12 14.56
C ALA A 160 31.82 3.48 13.99
N ALA A 161 31.09 2.44 13.57
CA ALA A 161 29.71 2.46 13.12
C ALA A 161 28.79 3.30 14.04
N GLN A 162 28.14 4.29 13.45
CA GLN A 162 27.11 5.11 14.10
C GLN A 162 25.69 4.52 13.86
N PRO A 163 24.70 4.82 14.72
CA PRO A 163 23.34 4.23 14.71
C PRO A 163 22.41 4.72 13.57
N LEU A 164 22.96 5.17 12.45
CA LEU A 164 22.21 5.90 11.41
C LEU A 164 21.57 5.00 10.34
N GLU A 165 21.91 3.71 10.25
CA GLU A 165 21.38 2.79 9.23
C GLU A 165 20.02 2.16 9.61
N GLU A 166 19.79 1.88 10.90
CA GLU A 166 18.55 1.25 11.42
C GLU A 166 17.31 2.15 11.22
N ALA A 167 17.48 3.47 11.21
CA ALA A 167 16.39 4.44 11.00
C ALA A 167 15.91 4.53 9.52
N ARG A 168 16.61 3.90 8.57
CA ARG A 168 16.33 4.06 7.12
C ARG A 168 15.49 2.94 6.52
N VAL A 169 15.26 1.83 7.24
CA VAL A 169 14.49 0.68 6.71
C VAL A 169 13.14 1.11 6.14
N PHE A 170 12.45 2.01 6.84
CA PHE A 170 11.12 2.49 6.49
C PHE A 170 11.12 3.94 6.00
N ALA A 171 12.25 4.47 5.54
CA ALA A 171 12.34 5.87 5.11
C ALA A 171 11.30 6.18 4.02
N GLY A 172 10.48 7.22 4.25
CA GLY A 172 9.42 7.63 3.33
C GLY A 172 8.12 6.83 3.43
N LEU A 173 7.99 5.90 4.38
CA LEU A 173 6.73 5.24 4.70
C LEU A 173 6.00 6.00 5.82
N GLU A 174 4.67 5.99 5.75
CA GLU A 174 3.83 6.48 6.84
C GLU A 174 4.15 5.69 8.13
N GLY A 175 4.21 6.36 9.29
CA GLY A 175 4.47 5.74 10.59
C GLY A 175 5.86 5.10 10.75
N ALA A 176 6.83 5.42 9.88
CA ALA A 176 8.21 4.94 9.98
C ALA A 176 8.90 5.26 11.31
N GLN A 177 8.48 6.32 11.99
CA GLN A 177 9.08 6.77 13.25
C GLN A 177 8.31 6.34 14.51
N GLU A 178 7.07 5.85 14.39
CA GLU A 178 6.21 5.62 15.57
C GLU A 178 5.11 4.58 15.38
N GLY A 179 5.26 3.66 14.42
CA GLY A 179 4.28 2.59 14.21
C GLY A 179 4.75 1.47 13.29
N LEU A 180 6.04 1.34 13.08
CA LEU A 180 6.68 0.26 12.32
C LEU A 180 7.88 -0.22 13.13
N LEU A 181 7.99 -1.53 13.33
CA LEU A 181 9.07 -2.14 14.08
C LEU A 181 9.55 -3.42 13.39
N LEU A 182 10.83 -3.45 13.01
CA LEU A 182 11.50 -4.62 12.46
C LEU A 182 12.38 -5.26 13.51
N LEU A 183 12.20 -6.56 13.72
CA LEU A 183 12.94 -7.35 14.69
C LEU A 183 13.57 -8.56 14.02
N ASP A 184 14.71 -9.03 14.55
CA ASP A 184 15.20 -10.38 14.27
C ASP A 184 14.51 -11.44 15.14
N ALA A 185 14.82 -12.71 14.90
CA ALA A 185 14.25 -13.83 15.64
C ALA A 185 14.53 -13.81 17.15
N SER A 186 15.58 -13.12 17.60
CA SER A 186 15.93 -12.98 19.02
C SER A 186 15.21 -11.81 19.70
N GLY A 187 14.46 -11.00 18.94
CA GLY A 187 13.82 -9.78 19.44
C GLY A 187 14.75 -8.57 19.43
N ARG A 188 15.90 -8.63 18.75
CA ARG A 188 16.74 -7.43 18.54
C ARG A 188 16.05 -6.52 17.54
N VAL A 189 15.99 -5.23 17.86
CA VAL A 189 15.49 -4.19 16.96
C VAL A 189 16.48 -3.98 15.81
N LEU A 190 15.97 -4.08 14.59
CA LEU A 190 16.73 -3.84 13.35
C LEU A 190 16.34 -2.51 12.69
N GLY A 191 15.17 -1.97 13.01
CA GLY A 191 14.73 -0.68 12.51
C GLY A 191 13.31 -0.30 12.90
N GLY A 192 13.02 0.99 12.79
CA GLY A 192 11.75 1.58 13.23
C GLY A 192 11.68 1.78 14.74
N ALA A 193 10.52 2.23 15.21
CA ALA A 193 10.26 2.51 16.62
C ALA A 193 8.74 2.47 16.89
N LEU A 194 8.38 2.24 18.15
CA LEU A 194 7.01 2.27 18.63
C LEU A 194 6.86 3.21 19.81
N LYS A 195 5.77 3.99 19.76
CA LYS A 195 5.30 4.76 20.90
C LYS A 195 3.93 4.27 21.33
N ASP A 196 3.66 4.37 22.61
CA ASP A 196 2.31 4.19 23.13
C ASP A 196 1.44 5.43 22.85
N PRO A 197 0.12 5.40 23.16
CA PRO A 197 -0.75 6.55 22.98
C PRO A 197 -0.39 7.81 23.80
N THR A 198 0.48 7.68 24.81
CA THR A 198 0.99 8.81 25.61
C THR A 198 2.27 9.42 25.02
N GLY A 199 2.81 8.81 23.96
CA GLY A 199 4.08 9.20 23.33
C GLY A 199 5.31 8.59 23.98
N GLN A 200 5.14 7.67 24.94
CA GLN A 200 6.25 6.97 25.58
C GLN A 200 6.82 5.93 24.61
N ASP A 201 8.15 5.90 24.47
CA ASP A 201 8.84 4.86 23.71
C ASP A 201 8.69 3.51 24.41
N VAL A 202 8.12 2.54 23.70
CA VAL A 202 7.87 1.18 24.16
C VAL A 202 8.60 0.14 23.30
N THR A 203 9.53 0.59 22.46
CA THR A 203 10.19 -0.23 21.43
C THR A 203 10.86 -1.47 22.03
N ASP A 204 11.75 -1.30 23.00
CA ASP A 204 12.50 -2.41 23.60
C ASP A 204 11.58 -3.40 24.35
N ALA A 205 10.57 -2.86 25.05
CA ALA A 205 9.62 -3.68 25.79
C ALA A 205 8.81 -4.57 24.84
N VAL A 206 8.26 -4.00 23.77
CA VAL A 206 7.51 -4.74 22.75
C VAL A 206 8.42 -5.73 22.00
N ALA A 207 9.65 -5.31 21.66
CA ALA A 207 10.63 -6.15 20.99
C ALA A 207 10.94 -7.43 21.80
N ALA A 208 11.14 -7.28 23.11
CA ALA A 208 11.36 -8.41 24.01
C ALA A 208 10.15 -9.37 24.06
N TYR A 209 8.92 -8.85 24.05
CA TYR A 209 7.71 -9.69 24.01
C TYR A 209 7.54 -10.45 22.69
N LEU A 210 8.06 -9.90 21.59
CA LEU A 210 7.94 -10.49 20.26
C LEU A 210 9.10 -11.42 19.88
N ALA A 211 10.10 -11.55 20.74
CA ALA A 211 11.20 -12.49 20.54
C ALA A 211 10.68 -13.92 20.29
N GLY A 212 11.16 -14.57 19.23
CA GLY A 212 10.76 -15.93 18.86
C GLY A 212 9.36 -16.07 18.21
N VAL A 213 8.54 -15.00 18.16
CA VAL A 213 7.17 -15.09 17.61
C VAL A 213 7.15 -15.55 16.16
N SER A 214 8.07 -15.08 15.31
CA SER A 214 8.13 -15.50 13.90
C SER A 214 8.38 -17.00 13.75
N GLN A 215 9.28 -17.56 14.58
CA GLN A 215 9.59 -18.99 14.57
C GLN A 215 8.43 -19.84 15.10
N GLU A 216 7.77 -19.38 16.16
CA GLU A 216 6.63 -20.10 16.74
C GLU A 216 5.41 -20.05 15.80
N ALA A 217 5.18 -18.92 15.12
CA ALA A 217 4.15 -18.81 14.09
C ALA A 217 4.42 -19.76 12.92
N ALA A 218 5.65 -19.78 12.40
CA ALA A 218 6.06 -20.68 11.32
C ALA A 218 5.89 -22.16 11.70
N ARG A 219 6.27 -22.53 12.94
CA ARG A 219 6.07 -23.88 13.49
C ARG A 219 4.59 -24.24 13.57
N THR A 220 3.77 -23.34 14.12
CA THR A 220 2.33 -23.54 14.32
C THR A 220 1.60 -23.75 12.99
N VAL A 221 1.84 -22.89 12.00
CA VAL A 221 1.24 -23.01 10.66
C VAL A 221 1.63 -24.33 10.00
N LYS A 222 2.88 -24.76 10.13
CA LYS A 222 3.35 -26.07 9.63
C LYS A 222 2.63 -27.24 10.32
N LEU A 223 2.51 -27.21 11.65
CA LEU A 223 1.84 -28.25 12.43
C LEU A 223 0.35 -28.36 12.09
N LEU A 224 -0.32 -27.24 11.85
CA LEU A 224 -1.73 -27.18 11.51
C LEU A 224 -2.00 -27.41 10.02
N GLY A 225 -0.97 -27.60 9.19
CA GLY A 225 -1.14 -27.79 7.75
C GLY A 225 -1.67 -26.55 7.02
N LEU A 226 -1.47 -25.35 7.57
CA LEU A 226 -2.01 -24.08 7.05
C LEU A 226 -1.13 -23.45 5.96
N GLY A 227 -0.07 -24.14 5.53
CA GLY A 227 0.83 -23.70 4.47
C GLY A 227 1.96 -22.80 4.97
N ARG A 228 2.15 -21.65 4.32
CA ARG A 228 3.22 -20.69 4.65
C ARG A 228 2.66 -19.55 5.49
N TRP A 229 3.35 -19.23 6.59
CA TRP A 229 3.09 -18.03 7.39
C TRP A 229 3.34 -16.77 6.55
N THR A 230 2.29 -15.97 6.37
CA THR A 230 2.33 -14.69 5.62
C THR A 230 2.05 -13.48 6.50
N GLY A 231 1.39 -13.68 7.63
CA GLY A 231 1.11 -12.62 8.60
C GLY A 231 -0.16 -12.88 9.42
N LEU A 232 -0.41 -11.97 10.36
CA LEU A 232 -1.60 -11.92 11.18
C LEU A 232 -1.98 -10.45 11.38
N ALA A 233 -3.25 -10.15 11.20
CA ALA A 233 -3.80 -8.84 11.52
C ALA A 233 -4.82 -8.98 12.65
N ALA A 234 -4.85 -8.02 13.57
CA ALA A 234 -5.74 -8.01 14.72
C ALA A 234 -6.30 -6.62 14.96
N GLU A 235 -7.59 -6.56 15.24
CA GLU A 235 -8.27 -5.34 15.70
C GLU A 235 -8.21 -5.25 17.21
N GLY A 236 -7.64 -4.16 17.72
CA GLY A 236 -7.59 -3.86 19.14
C GLY A 236 -8.48 -2.68 19.51
N THR A 237 -8.72 -2.53 20.81
CA THR A 237 -9.49 -1.38 21.35
C THR A 237 -8.73 -0.07 21.28
N LEU A 238 -7.39 -0.13 21.33
CA LEU A 238 -6.48 1.02 21.29
C LEU A 238 -5.85 1.25 19.91
N GLY A 239 -6.03 0.32 18.97
CA GLY A 239 -5.41 0.38 17.65
C GLY A 239 -5.42 -0.97 16.96
N HIS A 240 -5.08 -0.95 15.68
CA HIS A 240 -4.95 -2.15 14.86
C HIS A 240 -3.49 -2.56 14.75
N VAL A 241 -3.25 -3.86 14.69
CA VAL A 241 -1.91 -4.45 14.62
C VAL A 241 -1.82 -5.39 13.43
N HIS A 242 -0.70 -5.33 12.71
CA HIS A 242 -0.34 -6.31 11.69
C HIS A 242 1.07 -6.84 11.94
N LEU A 243 1.19 -8.16 12.02
CA LEU A 243 2.45 -8.89 12.06
C LEU A 243 2.69 -9.56 10.71
N ALA A 244 3.90 -9.44 10.18
CA ALA A 244 4.28 -10.11 8.93
C ALA A 244 5.75 -10.56 9.00
N PRO A 245 6.13 -11.71 8.42
CA PRO A 245 7.52 -12.14 8.30
C PRO A 245 8.14 -11.61 7.00
N PRO A 246 9.07 -10.62 7.01
CA PRO A 246 9.77 -10.23 5.78
C PRO A 246 10.65 -11.37 5.26
N THR A 247 11.26 -12.13 6.18
CA THR A 247 12.08 -13.34 5.95
C THR A 247 11.74 -14.40 7.01
N SER A 248 12.39 -15.57 6.99
CA SER A 248 12.18 -16.64 7.99
C SER A 248 12.56 -16.26 9.41
N ASP A 249 13.53 -15.34 9.55
CA ASP A 249 14.17 -15.01 10.82
C ASP A 249 13.98 -13.55 11.23
N ALA A 250 12.99 -12.89 10.61
CA ALA A 250 12.60 -11.53 10.94
C ALA A 250 11.09 -11.42 11.16
N LEU A 251 10.70 -10.41 11.93
CA LEU A 251 9.32 -10.06 12.19
C LEU A 251 9.13 -8.55 12.00
N LEU A 252 8.14 -8.20 11.20
CA LEU A 252 7.64 -6.83 11.09
C LEU A 252 6.36 -6.71 11.92
N LEU A 253 6.32 -5.70 12.77
CA LEU A 253 5.11 -5.22 13.43
C LEU A 253 4.72 -3.85 12.86
N VAL A 254 3.46 -3.72 12.48
CA VAL A 254 2.81 -2.45 12.10
C VAL A 254 1.69 -2.16 13.07
N VAL A 255 1.69 -0.95 13.64
CA VAL A 255 0.65 -0.49 14.57
C VAL A 255 0.03 0.79 14.01
N ARG A 256 -1.29 0.85 13.98
CA ARG A 256 -2.03 2.06 13.57
C ARG A 256 -3.17 2.34 14.52
N ASP A 257 -3.56 3.61 14.58
CA ASP A 257 -4.75 4.03 15.30
C ASP A 257 -6.00 3.31 14.77
N ARG A 258 -7.01 3.16 15.63
CA ARG A 258 -8.28 2.51 15.30
C ARG A 258 -9.06 3.22 14.17
N ALA A 259 -8.80 4.50 13.92
CA ALA A 259 -9.39 5.22 12.81
C ALA A 259 -8.90 4.73 11.43
N VAL A 260 -7.77 4.02 11.38
CA VAL A 260 -7.22 3.48 10.12
C VAL A 260 -7.92 2.17 9.76
N PRO A 261 -8.62 2.09 8.61
CA PRO A 261 -9.29 0.86 8.21
C PRO A 261 -8.32 -0.31 8.02
N MET A 262 -8.77 -1.54 8.31
CA MET A 262 -7.94 -2.75 8.20
C MET A 262 -7.32 -2.94 6.80
N GLY A 263 -8.02 -2.56 5.74
CA GLY A 263 -7.48 -2.58 4.37
C GLY A 263 -6.27 -1.67 4.20
N ARG A 264 -6.36 -0.43 4.71
CA ARG A 264 -5.24 0.51 4.69
C ARG A 264 -4.07 -0.01 5.52
N LEU A 265 -4.33 -0.55 6.71
CA LEU A 265 -3.29 -1.19 7.53
C LEU A 265 -2.58 -2.32 6.75
N ALA A 266 -3.32 -3.18 6.06
CA ALA A 266 -2.75 -4.28 5.27
C ALA A 266 -1.86 -3.76 4.12
N ILE A 267 -2.27 -2.69 3.42
CA ILE A 267 -1.47 -2.06 2.36
C ILE A 267 -0.15 -1.51 2.92
N ILE A 268 -0.23 -0.78 4.04
CA ILE A 268 0.94 -0.26 4.75
C ILE A 268 1.87 -1.41 5.15
N ALA A 269 1.32 -2.47 5.73
CA ALA A 269 2.08 -3.64 6.17
C ALA A 269 2.78 -4.36 5.01
N GLN A 270 2.12 -4.53 3.86
CA GLN A 270 2.71 -5.15 2.67
C GLN A 270 3.90 -4.33 2.15
N ARG A 271 3.76 -3.00 2.08
CA ARG A 271 4.83 -2.11 1.61
C ARG A 271 6.01 -2.08 2.58
N ALA A 272 5.72 -1.99 3.89
CA ALA A 272 6.75 -2.06 4.93
C ALA A 272 7.48 -3.41 4.94
N ALA A 273 6.76 -4.53 4.72
CA ALA A 273 7.37 -5.86 4.63
C ALA A 273 8.32 -5.97 3.42
N LEU A 274 7.94 -5.40 2.27
CA LEU A 274 8.80 -5.36 1.09
C LEU A 274 10.06 -4.50 1.33
N ALA A 275 9.91 -3.35 1.97
CA ALA A 275 11.04 -2.49 2.32
C ALA A 275 11.99 -3.20 3.30
N ALA A 276 11.45 -3.79 4.37
CA ALA A 276 12.21 -4.58 5.33
C ALA A 276 12.95 -5.74 4.68
N ARG A 277 12.28 -6.50 3.80
CA ARG A 277 12.90 -7.62 3.09
C ARG A 277 14.07 -7.17 2.22
N ARG A 278 13.90 -6.12 1.42
CA ARG A 278 14.99 -5.58 0.58
C ARG A 278 16.18 -5.11 1.41
N TRP A 279 15.91 -4.48 2.55
CA TRP A 279 16.94 -4.04 3.46
C TRP A 279 17.69 -5.24 4.06
N LEU A 280 16.98 -6.25 4.56
CA LEU A 280 17.58 -7.48 5.10
C LEU A 280 18.42 -8.21 4.04
N GLU A 281 17.92 -8.34 2.81
CA GLU A 281 18.65 -8.98 1.71
C GLU A 281 19.93 -8.21 1.32
N ALA A 282 19.98 -6.90 1.54
CA ALA A 282 21.17 -6.08 1.29
C ALA A 282 22.20 -6.11 2.44
N HIS A 283 21.81 -6.56 3.64
CA HIS A 283 22.65 -6.56 4.86
C HIS A 283 22.81 -7.96 5.49
N ALA A 284 22.45 -9.02 4.74
CA ALA A 284 22.66 -10.43 5.11
C ALA A 284 23.99 -10.96 4.58
#